data_AF-A0AAQ4DEB7-F1
#
_entry.id   AF-A0AAQ4DEB7-F1
#
_cell.length_a   1.000
_cell.length_b   1.000
_cell.length_c   1.000
_cell.angle_alpha   90.00
_cell.angle_beta   90.00
_cell.angle_gamma   90.00
#
_symmetry.space_group_name_H-M   'P 1'
#
loop_
_entity.id
_entity.type
_entity.pdbx_description
1 polymer ?
#
loop_
_entity_poly.entity_id
_entity_poly.type
_entity_poly.pdbx_seq_one_letter_code
_entity_poly.pdbx_strand_id
1 'polypeptide(L)'
;MRRLFISSIDSFLLMVVNRYKGYNYPIMNLHERVLSVLACKYVNEVVIGAPYSVTKDLMEHFRVHVVCHGKTPIMQDVDGSDPYAEPKRVGKFKTLDSKNKLTTHDLVQRIIRNRLLYETRNYEKERKEMAIYDAWLLSQQNNHASHNNNVGD
;
A
#
# COMPACT_ATOMS: atom_id res chain seq x y z
N MET A 1 -20.38 -21.28 16.52
CA MET A 1 -20.82 -20.06 15.81
C MET A 1 -19.78 -19.75 14.75
N ARG A 2 -20.04 -20.00 13.45
CA ARG A 2 -19.05 -19.77 12.38
C ARG A 2 -18.95 -18.27 12.13
N ARG A 3 -17.74 -17.69 12.24
CA ARG A 3 -17.48 -16.28 11.91
C ARG A 3 -16.95 -16.24 10.48
N LEU A 4 -17.85 -16.10 9.51
CA LEU A 4 -17.45 -15.91 8.13
C LEU A 4 -16.94 -14.47 7.96
N PHE A 5 -15.66 -14.33 7.63
CA PHE A 5 -15.08 -13.03 7.31
C PHE A 5 -15.13 -12.86 5.80
N ILE A 6 -16.21 -12.25 5.30
CA ILE A 6 -16.31 -11.87 3.89
C ILE A 6 -15.48 -10.60 3.71
N SER A 7 -14.19 -10.75 3.47
CA SER A 7 -13.45 -9.68 2.81
C SER A 7 -13.92 -9.68 1.35
N SER A 8 -14.57 -8.61 0.91
CA SER A 8 -14.77 -8.40 -0.53
C SER A 8 -13.37 -8.30 -1.14
N ILE A 9 -12.98 -9.34 -1.88
CA ILE A 9 -11.77 -9.36 -2.69
C ILE A 9 -12.24 -9.94 -4.03
N ASP A 10 -12.74 -9.05 -4.88
CA ASP A 10 -13.12 -9.37 -6.25
C ASP A 10 -12.18 -8.65 -7.22
N SER A 11 -12.00 -9.22 -8.41
CA SER A 11 -11.39 -8.59 -9.58
C SER A 11 -12.09 -7.28 -9.93
N PHE A 12 -13.42 -7.24 -9.79
CA PHE A 12 -14.19 -6.00 -9.94
C PHE A 12 -13.83 -4.97 -8.86
N LEU A 13 -13.52 -5.44 -7.65
CA LEU A 13 -13.00 -4.60 -6.57
C LEU A 13 -11.60 -4.05 -6.90
N LEU A 14 -10.77 -4.72 -7.70
CA LEU A 14 -9.49 -4.14 -8.14
C LEU A 14 -9.72 -2.91 -9.01
N MET A 15 -10.69 -2.99 -9.93
CA MET A 15 -11.08 -1.85 -10.78
C MET A 15 -11.74 -0.73 -9.98
N VAL A 16 -12.61 -1.08 -9.03
CA VAL A 16 -13.23 -0.16 -8.06
C VAL A 16 -12.17 0.52 -7.18
N VAL A 17 -11.22 -0.25 -6.64
CA VAL A 17 -10.12 0.30 -5.83
C VAL A 17 -9.23 1.21 -6.65
N ASN A 18 -8.91 0.84 -7.89
CA ASN A 18 -8.17 1.71 -8.80
C ASN A 18 -8.98 2.98 -9.14
N ARG A 19 -10.28 2.85 -9.40
CA ARG A 19 -11.19 3.96 -9.68
C ARG A 19 -11.21 4.99 -8.55
N TYR A 20 -11.26 4.55 -7.29
CA TYR A 20 -11.38 5.46 -6.15
C TYR A 20 -10.06 5.91 -5.54
N LYS A 21 -9.00 5.08 -5.60
CA LYS A 21 -7.69 5.42 -5.02
C LYS A 21 -6.66 5.91 -6.06
N GLY A 22 -6.86 5.64 -7.35
CA GLY A 22 -5.91 5.98 -8.42
C GLY A 22 -4.55 5.29 -8.25
N TYR A 23 -3.53 5.81 -8.94
CA TYR A 23 -2.11 5.55 -8.66
C TYR A 23 -1.68 4.07 -8.56
N ASN A 24 -2.09 3.22 -9.52
CA ASN A 24 -1.75 1.78 -9.57
C ASN A 24 -2.17 0.98 -8.32
N TYR A 25 -3.13 1.47 -7.54
CA TYR A 25 -3.75 0.67 -6.51
C TYR A 25 -4.72 -0.36 -7.13
N PRO A 26 -4.85 -1.55 -6.53
CA PRO A 26 -4.12 -2.04 -5.35
C PRO A 26 -2.69 -2.51 -5.68
N ILE A 27 -1.76 -2.26 -4.75
CA ILE A 27 -0.35 -2.68 -4.86
C ILE A 27 -0.21 -4.21 -4.90
N MET A 28 -1.10 -4.92 -4.19
CA MET A 28 -1.16 -6.39 -4.18
C MET A 28 -2.27 -6.87 -5.11
N ASN A 29 -1.98 -7.94 -5.86
CA ASN A 29 -2.95 -8.59 -6.72
C ASN A 29 -4.02 -9.36 -5.90
N LEU A 30 -5.04 -9.88 -6.58
CA LEU A 30 -6.14 -10.60 -5.93
C LEU A 30 -5.65 -11.80 -5.10
N HIS A 31 -4.79 -12.63 -5.68
CA HIS A 31 -4.30 -13.86 -5.06
C HIS A 31 -3.45 -13.57 -3.81
N GLU A 32 -2.57 -12.59 -3.86
CA GLU A 32 -1.76 -12.14 -2.72
C GLU A 32 -2.63 -11.65 -1.56
N ARG A 33 -3.72 -10.92 -1.88
CA ARG A 33 -4.66 -10.43 -0.88
C ARG A 33 -5.43 -11.58 -0.23
N VAL A 34 -5.88 -12.55 -1.02
CA VAL A 34 -6.57 -13.74 -0.49
C VAL A 34 -5.66 -14.51 0.46
N LEU A 35 -4.41 -14.77 0.07
CA LEU A 35 -3.43 -15.45 0.92
C LEU A 35 -3.13 -14.66 2.21
N SER A 36 -3.02 -13.33 2.11
CA SER A 36 -2.78 -12.47 3.28
C SER A 36 -3.94 -12.52 4.28
N VAL A 37 -5.18 -12.56 3.80
CA VAL A 37 -6.38 -12.65 4.67
C VAL A 37 -6.53 -14.06 5.25
N LEU A 38 -6.23 -15.11 4.49
CA LEU A 38 -6.24 -16.49 5.00
C LEU A 38 -5.18 -16.72 6.09
N ALA A 39 -4.05 -16.01 6.05
CA ALA A 39 -3.02 -16.06 7.09
C ALA A 39 -3.45 -15.38 8.41
N CYS A 40 -4.59 -14.68 8.45
CA CYS A 40 -5.07 -14.03 9.65
C CYS A 40 -5.70 -15.04 10.61
N LYS A 41 -5.20 -15.09 11.85
CA LYS A 41 -5.70 -15.96 12.95
C LYS A 41 -7.22 -15.94 13.16
N TYR A 42 -7.86 -14.80 12.89
CA TYR A 42 -9.29 -14.59 13.13
C TYR A 42 -10.20 -14.96 11.95
N VAL A 43 -9.61 -15.35 10.81
CA VAL A 43 -10.33 -15.68 9.58
C VAL A 43 -10.46 -17.20 9.50
N ASN A 44 -11.68 -17.68 9.23
CA ASN A 44 -11.95 -19.09 9.00
C ASN A 44 -12.05 -19.44 7.51
N GLU A 45 -12.75 -18.59 6.76
CA GLU A 45 -13.06 -18.79 5.34
C GLU A 45 -13.02 -17.43 4.64
N VAL A 46 -12.64 -17.43 3.37
CA VAL A 46 -12.57 -16.24 2.51
C VAL A 46 -13.39 -16.49 1.25
N VAL A 47 -14.24 -15.54 0.90
CA VAL A 47 -15.01 -15.58 -0.36
C VAL A 47 -14.25 -14.78 -1.41
N ILE A 48 -13.80 -15.48 -2.47
CA ILE A 48 -13.12 -14.86 -3.61
C ILE A 48 -14.19 -14.42 -4.61
N GLY A 49 -14.09 -13.21 -5.15
CA GLY A 49 -15.08 -12.70 -6.10
C GLY A 49 -16.38 -12.23 -5.46
N ALA A 50 -16.34 -11.82 -4.19
CA ALA A 50 -17.54 -11.31 -3.52
C ALA A 50 -17.91 -9.91 -4.07
N PRO A 51 -19.19 -9.66 -4.40
CA PRO A 51 -19.64 -8.38 -4.92
C PRO A 51 -19.36 -7.25 -3.92
N TYR A 52 -19.28 -6.01 -4.42
CA TYR A 52 -19.04 -4.83 -3.57
C TYR A 52 -20.22 -4.59 -2.62
N SER A 53 -21.44 -4.59 -3.18
CA SER A 53 -22.68 -4.49 -2.43
C SER A 53 -23.08 -5.84 -1.82
N VAL A 54 -23.44 -5.83 -0.55
CA VAL A 54 -23.86 -7.02 0.19
C VAL A 54 -25.34 -7.27 -0.10
N THR A 55 -25.62 -8.20 -1.01
CA THR A 55 -26.98 -8.56 -1.41
C THR A 55 -27.63 -9.55 -0.44
N LYS A 56 -28.96 -9.60 -0.45
CA LYS A 56 -29.75 -10.58 0.32
C LYS A 56 -29.36 -12.02 -0.04
N ASP A 57 -29.20 -12.30 -1.34
CA ASP A 57 -28.85 -13.64 -1.84
C ASP A 57 -27.49 -14.11 -1.31
N LEU A 58 -26.50 -13.21 -1.26
CA LEU A 58 -25.20 -13.49 -0.65
C LEU A 58 -25.34 -13.85 0.83
N MET A 59 -26.15 -13.08 1.57
CA MET A 59 -26.36 -13.31 2.99
C MET A 59 -27.10 -14.62 3.27
N GLU A 60 -28.06 -15.00 2.43
CA GLU A 60 -28.79 -16.27 2.56
C GLU A 60 -27.93 -17.47 2.17
N HIS A 61 -27.21 -17.38 1.05
CA HIS A 61 -26.31 -18.43 0.55
C HIS A 61 -25.26 -18.82 1.59
N PHE A 62 -24.60 -17.83 2.18
CA PHE A 62 -23.57 -18.05 3.20
C PHE A 62 -24.12 -18.10 4.64
N ARG A 63 -25.45 -18.00 4.82
CA ARG A 63 -26.12 -17.98 6.14
C ARG A 63 -25.51 -16.96 7.10
N VAL A 64 -25.32 -15.73 6.62
CA VAL A 64 -24.66 -14.65 7.36
C VAL A 64 -25.56 -14.14 8.50
N HIS A 65 -25.02 -14.17 9.72
CA HIS A 65 -25.70 -13.68 10.92
C HIS A 65 -25.36 -12.21 11.22
N VAL A 66 -24.14 -11.77 10.93
CA VAL A 66 -23.65 -10.42 11.23
C VAL A 66 -22.74 -9.97 10.09
N VAL A 67 -22.88 -8.71 9.69
CA VAL A 67 -21.98 -8.05 8.74
C VAL A 67 -21.23 -6.95 9.49
N CYS A 68 -19.90 -6.97 9.42
CA CYS A 68 -19.06 -6.01 10.12
C CYS A 68 -18.28 -5.15 9.14
N HIS A 69 -18.20 -3.85 9.42
CA HIS A 69 -17.30 -2.92 8.73
C HIS A 69 -16.54 -2.04 9.72
N GLY A 70 -15.33 -1.61 9.34
CA GLY A 70 -14.54 -0.69 10.15
C GLY A 70 -15.17 0.71 10.24
N LYS A 71 -14.56 1.61 11.03
CA LYS A 71 -14.90 3.05 11.00
C LYS A 71 -14.35 3.80 9.78
N THR A 72 -13.78 3.10 8.80
CA THR A 72 -13.32 3.72 7.57
C THR A 72 -14.50 4.20 6.74
N PRO A 73 -14.33 5.30 5.98
CA PRO A 73 -15.41 5.84 5.17
C PRO A 73 -15.89 4.77 4.17
N ILE A 74 -17.21 4.56 4.14
CA ILE A 74 -17.86 3.65 3.20
C ILE A 74 -18.12 4.44 1.93
N MET A 75 -17.63 3.93 0.80
CA MET A 75 -17.91 4.53 -0.49
C MET A 75 -19.23 3.97 -1.03
N GLN A 76 -19.93 4.79 -1.80
CA GLN A 76 -21.13 4.34 -2.51
C GLN A 76 -20.74 3.42 -3.66
N ASP A 77 -21.67 2.54 -4.04
CA ASP A 77 -21.51 1.70 -5.23
C ASP A 77 -21.65 2.55 -6.51
N VAL A 78 -21.45 1.93 -7.68
CA VAL A 78 -21.45 2.60 -9.00
C VAL A 78 -22.76 3.34 -9.29
N ASP A 79 -23.86 2.87 -8.72
CA ASP A 79 -25.21 3.45 -8.82
C ASP A 79 -25.52 4.51 -7.74
N GLY A 80 -24.55 4.81 -6.86
CA GLY A 80 -24.73 5.74 -5.73
C GLY A 80 -25.39 5.10 -4.50
N SER A 81 -25.70 3.80 -4.54
CA SER A 81 -26.32 3.10 -3.41
C SER A 81 -25.32 2.82 -2.29
N ASP A 82 -25.84 2.62 -1.08
CA ASP A 82 -25.04 2.18 0.06
C ASP A 82 -24.80 0.66 -0.04
N PRO A 83 -23.54 0.20 -0.13
CA PRO A 83 -23.24 -1.23 -0.29
C PRO A 83 -23.69 -2.09 0.91
N TYR A 84 -24.00 -1.47 2.04
CA TYR A 84 -24.52 -2.15 3.24
C TYR A 84 -26.00 -1.88 3.51
N ALA A 85 -26.76 -1.34 2.54
CA ALA A 85 -28.18 -1.03 2.69
C ALA A 85 -28.99 -2.24 3.18
N GLU A 86 -28.82 -3.40 2.55
CA GLU A 86 -29.53 -4.63 2.91
C GLU A 86 -29.18 -5.15 4.32
N PRO A 87 -27.89 -5.31 4.70
CA PRO A 87 -27.50 -5.65 6.07
C PRO A 87 -28.02 -4.68 7.14
N LYS A 88 -28.08 -3.38 6.83
CA LYS A 88 -28.62 -2.34 7.73
C LYS A 88 -30.13 -2.49 7.88
N ARG A 89 -30.85 -2.70 6.76
CA ARG A 89 -32.31 -2.90 6.72
C ARG A 89 -32.75 -4.08 7.59
N VAL A 90 -31.99 -5.17 7.60
CA VAL A 90 -32.29 -6.36 8.41
C VAL A 90 -31.66 -6.36 9.82
N GLY A 91 -31.03 -5.25 10.23
CA GLY A 91 -30.46 -5.09 11.56
C GLY A 91 -29.24 -5.97 11.86
N LYS A 92 -28.54 -6.47 10.82
CA LYS A 92 -27.36 -7.35 10.95
C LYS A 92 -26.03 -6.61 10.80
N PHE A 93 -26.05 -5.34 10.43
CA PHE A 93 -24.85 -4.52 10.27
C PHE A 93 -24.28 -4.04 11.62
N LYS A 94 -22.96 -4.19 11.81
CA LYS A 94 -22.23 -3.71 12.98
C LYS A 94 -20.97 -2.95 12.55
N THR A 95 -20.75 -1.79 13.17
CA THR A 95 -19.50 -1.03 12.99
C THR A 95 -18.49 -1.43 14.05
N LEU A 96 -17.25 -1.70 13.63
CA LEU A 96 -16.14 -2.05 14.50
C LEU A 96 -15.07 -0.95 14.49
N ASP A 97 -14.53 -0.63 15.65
CA ASP A 97 -13.40 0.28 15.79
C ASP A 97 -12.11 -0.52 15.98
N SER A 98 -11.20 -0.43 15.01
CA SER A 98 -9.89 -1.06 15.08
C SER A 98 -8.94 -0.34 16.06
N LYS A 99 -9.29 0.88 16.50
CA LYS A 99 -8.43 1.80 17.27
C LYS A 99 -7.08 2.11 16.60
N ASN A 100 -6.93 1.73 15.33
CA ASN A 100 -5.70 1.90 14.56
C ASN A 100 -5.95 2.88 13.41
N LYS A 101 -5.10 3.90 13.31
CA LYS A 101 -5.15 4.93 12.27
C LYS A 101 -4.34 4.56 11.02
N LEU A 102 -3.56 3.48 11.06
CA LEU A 102 -2.67 3.09 9.97
C LEU A 102 -3.48 2.66 8.73
N THR A 103 -3.26 3.35 7.62
CA THR A 103 -3.83 3.01 6.33
C THR A 103 -2.78 2.52 5.34
N THR A 104 -3.22 1.87 4.26
CA THR A 104 -2.33 1.49 3.14
C THR A 104 -1.63 2.71 2.54
N HIS A 105 -2.26 3.89 2.54
CA HIS A 105 -1.65 5.11 2.05
C HIS A 105 -0.49 5.54 2.95
N ASP A 106 -0.67 5.51 4.27
CA ASP A 106 0.40 5.84 5.22
C ASP A 106 1.62 4.94 5.07
N LEU A 107 1.39 3.65 4.82
CA LEU A 107 2.47 2.69 4.57
C LEU A 107 3.24 3.04 3.29
N VAL A 108 2.53 3.33 2.19
CA VAL A 108 3.17 3.75 0.94
C VAL A 108 3.96 5.04 1.12
N GLN A 109 3.40 6.04 1.82
CA GLN A 109 4.10 7.30 2.10
C GLN A 109 5.37 7.08 2.93
N ARG A 110 5.35 6.17 3.92
CA ARG A 110 6.54 5.82 4.71
C ARG A 110 7.63 5.20 3.83
N ILE A 111 7.27 4.31 2.92
CA ILE A 111 8.22 3.67 1.99
C ILE A 111 8.85 4.71 1.06
N ILE A 112 8.03 5.57 0.44
CA ILE A 112 8.50 6.62 -0.47
C ILE A 112 9.44 7.58 0.26
N ARG A 113 9.07 8.02 1.47
CA ARG A 113 9.92 8.90 2.28
C ARG A 113 11.27 8.27 2.57
N ASN A 114 11.29 7.00 2.98
CA ASN A 114 12.54 6.29 3.27
C ASN A 114 13.41 6.14 2.03
N ARG A 115 12.81 5.89 0.85
CA ARG A 115 13.51 5.84 -0.43
C ARG A 115 14.18 7.17 -0.75
N LEU A 116 13.47 8.29 -0.64
CA LEU A 116 14.02 9.63 -0.90
C LEU A 116 15.17 9.99 0.05
N LEU A 117 15.04 9.64 1.34
CA LEU A 117 16.11 9.84 2.32
C LEU A 117 17.34 8.98 2.03
N TYR A 118 17.14 7.76 1.52
CA TYR A 118 18.24 6.91 1.10
C TYR A 118 18.97 7.50 -0.12
N GLU A 119 18.22 7.91 -1.16
CA GLU A 119 18.77 8.52 -2.37
C GLU A 119 19.57 9.80 -2.07
N THR A 120 19.01 10.68 -1.24
CA THR A 120 19.66 11.93 -0.84
C THR A 120 21.01 11.65 -0.15
N ARG A 121 21.03 10.71 0.80
CA ARG A 121 22.28 10.33 1.50
C ARG A 121 23.31 9.71 0.57
N ASN A 122 22.86 8.92 -0.41
CA ASN A 122 23.77 8.29 -1.37
C ASN A 122 24.37 9.35 -2.30
N TYR A 123 23.55 10.25 -2.81
CA TYR A 123 23.98 11.37 -3.64
C TYR A 123 24.99 12.27 -2.93
N GLU A 124 24.77 12.59 -1.66
CA GLU A 124 25.71 13.39 -0.86
C GLU A 124 27.06 12.69 -0.65
N LYS A 125 27.07 11.36 -0.51
CA LYS A 125 28.31 10.57 -0.40
C LYS A 125 29.06 10.57 -1.73
N GLU A 126 28.37 10.25 -2.82
CA GLU A 126 28.95 10.25 -4.18
C GLU A 126 29.54 11.63 -4.52
N ARG A 127 28.83 12.72 -4.19
CA ARG A 127 29.33 14.09 -4.39
C ARG A 127 30.61 14.37 -3.58
N LYS A 128 30.70 13.89 -2.35
CA LYS A 128 31.90 14.03 -1.51
C LYS A 128 33.06 13.19 -2.04
N GLU A 129 32.80 11.96 -2.46
CA GLU A 129 33.80 11.06 -3.04
C GLU A 129 34.36 11.62 -4.35
N MET A 130 33.52 12.13 -5.24
CA MET A 130 33.95 12.81 -6.46
C MET A 130 34.79 14.05 -6.17
N ALA A 131 34.38 14.91 -5.24
CA ALA A 131 35.16 16.09 -4.88
C ALA A 131 36.56 15.73 -4.32
N ILE A 132 36.67 14.65 -3.55
CA ILE A 132 37.96 14.14 -3.06
C ILE A 132 38.82 13.63 -4.22
N TYR A 133 38.24 12.89 -5.16
CA TYR A 133 38.93 12.37 -6.32
C TYR A 133 39.44 13.48 -7.24
N ASP A 134 38.62 14.50 -7.50
CA ASP A 134 38.98 15.67 -8.30
C ASP A 134 40.11 16.47 -7.64
N ALA A 135 40.05 16.68 -6.31
CA ALA A 135 41.11 17.34 -5.56
C ALA A 135 42.44 16.54 -5.61
N TRP A 136 42.36 15.20 -5.53
CA TRP A 136 43.52 14.33 -5.67
C TRP A 136 44.14 14.42 -7.07
N LEU A 137 43.32 14.41 -8.13
CA LEU A 137 43.77 14.59 -9.52
C LEU A 137 44.49 15.93 -9.72
N LEU A 138 43.92 17.03 -9.21
CA LEU A 138 44.52 18.36 -9.28
C LEU A 138 45.87 18.41 -8.55
N SER A 139 45.98 17.76 -7.39
CA SER A 139 47.25 17.71 -6.62
C SER A 139 48.37 16.97 -7.38
N GLN A 140 48.02 15.87 -8.08
CA GLN A 140 48.96 15.09 -8.89
C GLN A 140 49.47 15.90 -10.11
N GLN A 141 48.58 16.64 -10.77
CA GLN A 141 48.95 17.50 -11.91
C GLN A 141 49.86 18.65 -11.47
N ASN A 142 49.57 19.29 -10.33
CA ASN A 142 50.39 20.37 -9.79
C ASN A 142 51.80 19.88 -9.37
N ASN A 143 51.89 18.69 -8.79
CA ASN A 143 53.18 18.08 -8.44
C ASN A 143 54.03 17.76 -9.69
N HIS A 144 53.41 17.24 -10.75
CA HIS A 144 54.11 16.99 -12.02
C HIS A 144 54.57 18.29 -12.72
N ALA A 145 53.76 19.35 -12.70
CA ALA A 145 54.13 20.65 -13.27
C ALA A 145 55.29 21.32 -12.50
N SER A 146 55.31 21.17 -11.17
CA SER A 146 56.37 21.72 -10.32
C SER A 146 57.73 21.00 -10.51
N HIS A 147 57.70 19.71 -10.85
CA HIS A 147 58.94 18.95 -11.12
C HIS A 147 59.57 19.30 -12.47
N ASN A 148 58.78 19.68 -13.49
CA ASN A 148 59.29 20.11 -14.79
C ASN A 148 59.89 21.53 -14.77
N ASN A 149 59.45 22.41 -13.86
CA ASN A 149 59.95 23.78 -13.77
C ASN A 149 61.29 23.91 -13.01
N ASN A 150 61.74 22.85 -12.32
CA ASN A 150 63.00 22.85 -11.57
C ASN A 150 64.17 22.15 -12.30
N VAL A 151 63.97 21.69 -13.53
CA VAL A 151 65.02 21.01 -14.35
C VAL A 151 65.50 21.90 -15.50
N GLY A 152 65.04 23.16 -15.55
CA GLY A 152 65.30 24.11 -16.64
C GLY A 152 66.22 25.29 -16.30
N ASP A 153 66.96 25.25 -15.18
CA ASP A 153 68.02 26.22 -14.82
C ASP A 153 69.39 25.52 -14.79
#